data_AF-A0A1Y0BG55-F1
#
_entry.id   AF-A0A1Y0BG55-F1
#
_cell.length_a   1.000
_cell.length_b   1.000
_cell.length_c   1.000
_cell.angle_alpha   90.00
_cell.angle_beta   90.00
_cell.angle_gamma   90.00
#
_symmetry.space_group_name_H-M   'P 1'
#
loop_
_entity.id
_entity.type
_entity.pdbx_description
1 polymer ?
#
loop_
_entity_poly.entity_id
_entity_poly.type
_entity_poly.pdbx_seq_one_letter_code
_entity_poly.pdbx_strand_id
1 'polypeptide(L)' 'MDLREIARLTPNGKRRGGVLVPWPENDAVHAEVKRLRSAGERVVFALPGHEGSWRESDCDRALVLRANEWIVEPLKED' A
#
# COMPACT_ATOMS: atom_id res chain seq x y z
N MET A 1 -28.16 0.60 8.82
CA MET A 1 -27.18 -0.50 8.86
C MET A 1 -26.14 -0.14 9.90
N ASP A 2 -25.89 -1.01 10.87
CA ASP A 2 -24.95 -0.78 11.99
C ASP A 2 -23.55 -1.31 11.65
N LEU A 3 -22.49 -0.61 12.06
CA LEU A 3 -21.11 -0.97 11.71
C LEU A 3 -20.66 -2.28 12.39
N ARG A 4 -21.16 -2.58 13.60
CA ARG A 4 -20.87 -3.85 14.28
C ARG A 4 -21.56 -5.01 13.58
N GLU A 5 -22.77 -4.77 13.05
CA GLU A 5 -23.50 -5.74 12.24
C GLU A 5 -22.75 -6.06 10.94
N ILE A 6 -22.23 -5.05 10.23
CA ILE A 6 -21.37 -5.25 9.06
C ILE A 6 -20.12 -6.06 9.42
N ALA A 7 -19.42 -5.68 10.50
CA ALA A 7 -18.19 -6.37 10.91
C ALA A 7 -18.40 -7.86 11.21
N ARG A 8 -19.57 -8.24 11.73
CA ARG A 8 -19.94 -9.66 11.98
C ARG A 8 -20.20 -10.44 10.69
N LEU A 9 -20.65 -9.78 9.63
CA LEU A 9 -21.00 -10.40 8.35
C LEU A 9 -19.83 -10.43 7.36
N THR A 10 -18.80 -9.61 7.57
CA THR A 10 -17.62 -9.55 6.70
C THR A 10 -16.77 -10.82 6.84
N PRO A 11 -16.35 -11.45 5.72
CA PRO A 11 -15.41 -12.57 5.77
C PRO A 11 -14.13 -12.18 6.48
N ASN A 12 -13.68 -13.00 7.43
CA ASN A 12 -12.39 -12.80 8.09
C ASN A 12 -11.25 -13.25 7.17
N GLY A 13 -11.02 -12.49 6.10
CA GLY A 13 -9.94 -12.73 5.16
C GLY A 13 -8.57 -12.46 5.79
N LYS A 14 -7.55 -13.19 5.36
CA LYS A 14 -6.16 -12.90 5.73
C LYS A 14 -5.85 -11.45 5.33
N ARG A 15 -5.55 -10.59 6.31
CA ARG A 15 -5.12 -9.23 6.04
C ARG A 15 -3.83 -9.30 5.20
N ARG A 16 -3.88 -8.72 4.01
CA ARG A 16 -2.69 -8.50 3.19
C ARG A 16 -1.94 -7.31 3.78
N GLY A 17 -0.61 -7.44 3.84
CA GLY A 17 0.26 -6.33 4.17
C GLY A 17 0.11 -5.20 3.14
N GLY A 18 0.55 -4.00 3.51
CA GLY A 18 0.39 -2.78 2.74
C GLY A 18 1.47 -2.65 1.67
N VAL A 19 1.12 -1.96 0.59
CA VAL A 19 2.05 -1.49 -0.42
C VAL A 19 2.48 -0.07 -0.05
N LEU A 20 3.74 0.08 0.34
CA LEU A 20 4.40 1.37 0.50
C LEU A 20 4.60 2.01 -0.86
N VAL A 21 4.28 3.29 -1.01
CA VAL A 21 4.43 4.04 -2.26
C VAL A 21 5.30 5.26 -1.98
N PRO A 22 6.24 5.63 -2.86
CA PRO A 22 7.00 6.86 -2.70
C PRO A 22 6.07 8.07 -2.62
N TRP A 23 6.52 9.14 -1.95
CA TRP A 23 5.78 10.40 -1.96
C TRP A 23 5.47 10.81 -3.41
N PRO A 24 4.23 11.20 -3.74
CA PRO A 24 3.86 11.43 -5.12
C PRO A 24 4.49 12.72 -5.63
N GLU A 25 5.33 12.59 -6.65
CA GLU A 25 5.97 13.72 -7.34
C GLU A 25 5.34 14.00 -8.71
N ASN A 26 4.50 13.09 -9.22
CA ASN A 26 3.86 13.20 -10.53
C ASN A 26 2.53 12.41 -10.60
N ASP A 27 1.75 12.65 -11.65
CA ASP A 27 0.47 11.98 -11.90
C ASP A 27 0.58 10.47 -12.15
N ALA A 28 1.75 9.98 -12.61
CA ALA A 28 1.94 8.55 -12.87
C ALA A 28 1.90 7.74 -11.56
N VAL A 29 2.47 8.26 -10.47
CA VAL A 29 2.34 7.65 -9.13
C VAL A 29 0.88 7.58 -8.70
N HIS A 30 0.12 8.66 -8.91
CA HIS A 30 -1.30 8.71 -8.55
C HIS A 30 -2.15 7.72 -9.37
N ALA A 31 -1.88 7.58 -10.66
CA ALA A 31 -2.55 6.61 -11.52
C ALA A 31 -2.31 5.17 -11.03
N GLU A 32 -1.07 4.84 -10.67
CA GLU A 32 -0.71 3.52 -10.18
C GLU A 32 -1.31 3.23 -8.80
N VAL A 33 -1.31 4.21 -7.90
CA VAL A 33 -1.99 4.13 -6.60
C VAL A 33 -3.49 3.87 -6.77
N LYS A 34 -4.14 4.53 -7.74
CA LYS A 34 -5.55 4.29 -8.05
C LYS A 34 -5.76 2.86 -8.53
N ARG A 35 -4.90 2.35 -9.41
CA ARG A 35 -4.94 0.96 -9.90
C ARG A 35 -4.84 -0.04 -8.73
N LEU A 36 -3.88 0.15 -7.83
CA LEU A 36 -3.69 -0.69 -6.65
C LEU A 36 -4.91 -0.67 -5.72
N ARG A 37 -5.45 0.51 -5.40
CA ARG A 37 -6.64 0.65 -4.55
C ARG A 37 -7.87 0.01 -5.17
N SER A 38 -8.05 0.14 -6.49
CA SER A 38 -9.15 -0.53 -7.21
C SER A 38 -9.00 -2.05 -7.21
N ALA A 39 -7.78 -2.58 -7.11
CA ALA A 39 -7.53 -4.01 -6.91
C ALA A 39 -7.73 -4.50 -5.46
N GLY A 40 -8.10 -3.60 -4.54
CA GLY A 40 -8.30 -3.92 -3.12
C GLY A 40 -7.01 -3.89 -2.28
N GLU A 41 -5.92 -3.37 -2.82
CA GLU A 41 -4.65 -3.25 -2.09
C GLU A 41 -4.69 -2.05 -1.13
N ARG A 42 -4.14 -2.24 0.08
CA ARG A 42 -3.89 -1.16 1.02
C ARG A 42 -2.62 -0.43 0.60
N VAL A 43 -2.73 0.87 0.39
CA VAL A 43 -1.62 1.73 -0.07
C VAL A 43 -1.27 2.75 1.01
N VAL A 44 0.01 2.85 1.34
CA VAL A 44 0.57 3.80 2.31
C VAL A 44 1.62 4.66 1.60
N PHE A 45 1.53 5.97 1.71
CA PHE A 45 2.55 6.86 1.16
C PHE A 45 3.70 7.04 2.15
N ALA A 46 4.93 6.95 1.65
CA ALA A 46 6.13 7.30 2.40
C ALA A 46 6.16 8.83 2.59
N LEU A 47 6.03 9.29 3.83
CA LEU A 47 6.10 10.71 4.16
C LEU A 47 7.54 11.23 3.98
N PRO A 48 7.74 12.41 3.38
CA PRO A 48 9.04 13.03 3.29
C PRO A 48 9.64 13.25 4.69
N GLY A 49 10.91 12.88 4.87
CA GLY A 49 11.60 13.00 6.17
C GLY A 49 11.30 11.89 7.17
N HIS A 50 10.55 10.85 6.78
CA HIS A 50 10.35 9.65 7.59
C HIS A 50 11.04 8.44 6.96
N GLU A 51 12.14 8.01 7.56
CA GLU A 51 12.93 6.87 7.11
C GLU A 51 12.70 5.67 8.07
N GLY A 52 12.36 4.49 7.53
CA GLY A 52 12.72 3.23 8.18
C GLY A 52 11.67 2.42 8.98
N SER A 53 10.46 2.90 9.30
CA SER A 53 9.49 2.10 10.11
C SER A 53 8.25 1.60 9.36
N TRP A 54 8.37 1.33 8.06
CA TRP A 54 7.22 0.96 7.23
C TRP A 54 6.66 -0.45 7.51
N ARG A 55 7.48 -1.38 7.98
CA ARG A 55 7.00 -2.70 8.45
C ARG A 55 6.13 -2.60 9.69
N GLU A 56 6.42 -1.67 10.60
CA GLU A 56 5.59 -1.41 11.78
C GLU A 56 4.22 -0.83 11.40
N SER A 57 4.15 -0.17 10.23
CA SER A 57 2.89 0.24 9.58
C SER A 57 2.19 -0.89 8.82
N ASP A 58 2.60 -2.14 9.06
CA ASP A 58 2.09 -3.35 8.43
C ASP A 58 2.27 -3.34 6.90
N CYS A 59 3.30 -2.66 6.37
CA CYS A 59 3.68 -2.72 4.95
C CYS A 59 4.68 -3.85 4.72
N ASP A 60 4.36 -4.76 3.80
CA ASP A 60 5.21 -5.89 3.42
C ASP A 60 5.82 -5.73 2.01
N ARG A 61 5.30 -4.78 1.24
CA ARG A 61 5.67 -4.54 -0.16
C ARG A 61 5.87 -3.05 -0.42
N ALA A 62 6.58 -2.72 -1.49
CA ALA A 62 6.79 -1.37 -1.95
C ALA A 62 6.55 -1.26 -3.47
N LEU A 63 5.94 -0.17 -3.89
CA LEU A 63 5.87 0.24 -5.28
C LEU A 63 7.17 0.95 -5.65
N VAL A 64 7.87 0.44 -6.65
CA VAL A 64 9.12 1.00 -7.13
C VAL A 64 9.07 1.18 -8.65
N LEU A 65 9.77 2.18 -9.15
CA LEU A 65 9.98 2.36 -10.58
C LEU A 65 11.26 1.61 -10.99
N ARG A 66 11.13 0.62 -11.88
CA ARG A 66 12.25 -0.12 -12.48
C ARG A 66 12.11 -0.12 -13.98
N ALA A 67 13.17 0.21 -14.70
CA ALA A 67 13.17 0.22 -16.17
C ALA A 67 11.95 0.96 -16.79
N ASN A 68 11.55 2.07 -16.17
CA ASN A 68 10.38 2.88 -16.57
C ASN A 68 9.02 2.20 -16.40
N GLU A 69 8.94 1.13 -15.59
CA GLU A 69 7.72 0.44 -15.22
C GLU A 69 7.53 0.42 -13.69
N TRP A 70 6.28 0.60 -13.26
CA TRP A 70 5.90 0.51 -11.87
C TRP A 70 5.68 -0.95 -11.47
N ILE A 71 6.48 -1.43 -10.52
CA ILE A 71 6.39 -2.80 -10.01
C ILE A 71 6.22 -2.82 -8.50
N VAL A 72 5.53 -3.85 -7.99
CA VAL A 72 5.39 -4.10 -6.55
C VAL A 72 6.39 -5.17 -6.15
N GLU A 73 7.38 -4.79 -5.34
CA GLU A 73 8.41 -5.68 -4.81
C GLU A 73 8.19 -5.91 -3.30
N PRO A 74 8.65 -7.04 -2.73
CA PRO A 74 8.75 -7.18 -1.28
C PRO A 74 9.58 -6.04 -0.68
N LEU A 75 9.11 -5.45 0.41
CA LEU A 75 9.88 -4.46 1.15
C LEU A 75 11.14 -5.18 1.67
N LYS A 76 12.33 -4.59 1.50
CA LYS A 76 13.59 -5.15 2.01
C LYS A 76 13.82 -4.72 3.46
N GLU A 77 14.46 -5.57 4.26
CA GLU A 77 15.01 -5.16 5.57
C GLU A 77 16.28 -4.37 5.28
N ASP A 78 16.44 -3.22 5.95
CA ASP A 78 17.76 -2.60 6.14
C ASP A 78 18.27 -3.07 7.50
#